data_AF-A0A0C3H8M3-F1
#
_entry.id   AF-A0A0C3H8M3-F1
#
_cell.length_a   1.000
_cell.length_b   1.000
_cell.length_c   1.000
_cell.angle_alpha   90.00
_cell.angle_beta   90.00
_cell.angle_gamma   90.00
#
_symmetry.space_group_name_H-M   'P 1'
#
loop_
_entity.id
_entity.type
_entity.pdbx_description
1 polymer ?
#
loop_
_entity_poly.entity_id
_entity_poly.type
_entity_poly.pdbx_seq_one_letter_code
_entity_poly.pdbx_strand_id
1 'polypeptide(L)'
;MAPEGDVDVDINRTDAEDEDTEQKIINEGMYKTWKKNSPFLYDMILSTALEWPTLTTQWFPDRKEPPGKNHTVHRLLIGTHTANGAQNYLQIANVEIPKNVTPSPHGYDEDRGEIGGYGNAPSSEQAAIEMHIEQKIDHPGEVNKARYQPQNPNIIATMCVDGRVLIFDRTKHSSFPKGIVSPQAELLGHKKEGFGLSWNPHEAGHLATGSEDKTVRLWDLTSLQAHNTHVKASRVYTHHSSIVNDVQYHPLHKSLIGTVSDDLTLQILDVRQPENNKSAVKGEGHTDAINALAFNPASEFILATASADKTIAIWDLRNLNSKLYSLEGHQDAVTSLAWHPFEQAILGSGSYDRRVIFWDLSKVGEEQQPDDQEDGPPELLFMHGGHTNHLADFSWNLTEPWVVCSAAEDNLIQIWKVAEVIVGSDNEDIPMDEVVR
;
A
#
# COMPACT_ATOMS: atom_id res chain seq x y z
N MET A 1 62.01 -0.16 8.02
CA MET A 1 61.30 -0.89 6.95
C MET A 1 60.75 -2.17 7.55
N ALA A 2 59.50 -2.10 7.99
CA ALA A 2 58.63 -3.26 8.18
C ALA A 2 57.53 -3.12 7.10
N PRO A 3 57.06 -4.21 6.46
CA PRO A 3 55.98 -4.09 5.49
C PRO A 3 54.65 -3.99 6.24
N GLU A 4 53.84 -3.00 5.85
CA GLU A 4 52.41 -2.97 6.15
C GLU A 4 51.73 -4.05 5.30
N GLY A 5 51.00 -4.95 5.96
CA GLY A 5 50.21 -5.99 5.30
C GLY A 5 48.83 -5.47 4.96
N ASP A 6 48.38 -5.80 3.74
CA ASP A 6 47.05 -5.56 3.20
C ASP A 6 45.95 -6.08 4.14
N VAL A 7 45.06 -5.19 4.58
CA VAL A 7 43.82 -5.52 5.28
C VAL A 7 42.69 -4.75 4.61
N ASP A 8 42.30 -5.13 3.39
CA ASP A 8 41.14 -4.52 2.69
C ASP A 8 40.48 -5.44 1.65
N VAL A 9 40.73 -6.76 1.68
CA VAL A 9 40.20 -7.69 0.65
C VAL A 9 39.18 -8.73 1.18
N ASP A 10 39.08 -8.91 2.51
CA ASP A 10 38.23 -9.96 3.09
C ASP A 10 36.83 -9.50 3.57
N ILE A 11 36.59 -8.19 3.75
CA ILE A 11 35.30 -7.68 4.24
C ILE A 11 34.25 -7.69 3.10
N ASN A 12 34.60 -7.21 1.91
CA ASN A 12 33.68 -7.23 0.76
C ASN A 12 33.36 -8.64 0.22
N ARG A 13 34.18 -9.65 0.58
CA ARG A 13 33.97 -11.04 0.15
C ARG A 13 32.99 -11.78 1.05
N THR A 14 32.99 -11.46 2.34
CA THR A 14 32.09 -12.06 3.33
C THR A 14 30.67 -11.54 3.16
N ASP A 15 30.50 -10.22 2.96
CA ASP A 15 29.17 -9.62 2.69
C ASP A 15 28.52 -10.19 1.42
N ALA A 16 29.29 -10.36 0.33
CA ALA A 16 28.76 -10.92 -0.92
C ALA A 16 28.43 -12.42 -0.82
N GLU A 17 29.18 -13.20 -0.05
CA GLU A 17 28.89 -14.62 0.21
C GLU A 17 27.67 -14.80 1.11
N ASP A 18 27.47 -13.89 2.06
CA ASP A 18 26.30 -13.85 2.94
C ASP A 18 25.03 -13.42 2.17
N GLU A 19 25.12 -12.39 1.30
CA GLU A 19 24.04 -12.00 0.38
C GLU A 19 23.64 -13.14 -0.56
N ASP A 20 24.62 -13.83 -1.17
CA ASP A 20 24.36 -14.99 -2.04
C ASP A 20 23.69 -16.15 -1.29
N THR A 21 24.01 -16.31 0.00
CA THR A 21 23.42 -17.35 0.85
C THR A 21 22.00 -16.98 1.25
N GLU A 22 21.75 -15.74 1.65
CA GLU A 22 20.42 -15.23 1.93
C GLU A 22 19.51 -15.34 0.70
N GLN A 23 20.00 -14.92 -0.46
CA GLN A 23 19.24 -15.00 -1.72
C GLN A 23 18.90 -16.44 -2.09
N LYS A 24 19.80 -17.41 -1.83
CA LYS A 24 19.51 -18.85 -2.01
C LYS A 24 18.44 -19.34 -1.04
N ILE A 25 18.50 -18.96 0.24
CA ILE A 25 17.49 -19.34 1.24
C ILE A 25 16.10 -18.81 0.82
N ILE A 26 16.04 -17.55 0.38
CA ILE A 26 14.82 -16.90 -0.10
C ILE A 26 14.27 -17.64 -1.33
N ASN A 27 15.08 -17.78 -2.39
CA ASN A 27 14.63 -18.32 -3.66
C ASN A 27 14.39 -19.83 -3.63
N GLU A 28 15.26 -20.60 -2.98
CA GLU A 28 15.20 -22.07 -3.01
C GLU A 28 14.39 -22.68 -1.87
N GLY A 29 14.38 -22.04 -0.69
CA GLY A 29 13.65 -22.52 0.48
C GLY A 29 12.27 -21.90 0.57
N MET A 30 12.22 -20.59 0.82
CA MET A 30 10.97 -19.91 1.21
C MET A 30 10.00 -19.77 0.03
N TYR A 31 10.45 -19.20 -1.09
CA TYR A 31 9.56 -18.93 -2.23
C TYR A 31 9.05 -20.21 -2.89
N LYS A 32 9.90 -21.24 -3.05
CA LYS A 32 9.46 -22.55 -3.59
C LYS A 32 8.43 -23.21 -2.68
N THR A 33 8.58 -23.09 -1.36
CA THR A 33 7.61 -23.64 -0.39
C THR A 33 6.30 -22.87 -0.43
N TRP A 34 6.36 -21.53 -0.41
CA TRP A 34 5.20 -20.66 -0.57
C TRP A 34 4.43 -20.98 -1.86
N LYS A 35 5.13 -21.13 -3.00
CA LYS A 35 4.49 -21.44 -4.28
C LYS A 35 3.79 -22.79 -4.31
N LYS A 36 4.26 -23.78 -3.54
CA LYS A 36 3.55 -25.07 -3.39
C LYS A 36 2.29 -24.94 -2.54
N ASN A 37 2.32 -24.04 -1.55
CA ASN A 37 1.22 -23.85 -0.61
C ASN A 37 0.20 -22.78 -1.10
N SER A 38 0.55 -21.98 -2.10
CA SER A 38 -0.31 -20.89 -2.58
C SER A 38 -1.73 -21.31 -2.98
N PRO A 39 -2.00 -22.51 -3.54
CA PRO A 39 -3.38 -22.93 -3.84
C PRO A 39 -4.27 -23.07 -2.59
N PHE A 40 -3.70 -23.22 -1.40
CA PHE A 40 -4.45 -23.28 -0.14
C PHE A 40 -4.61 -21.92 0.53
N LEU A 41 -3.77 -20.95 0.15
CA LEU A 41 -3.69 -19.64 0.80
C LEU A 41 -4.39 -18.54 0.02
N TYR A 42 -4.59 -18.72 -1.29
CA TYR A 42 -5.13 -17.69 -2.17
C TYR A 42 -6.24 -18.27 -3.06
N ASP A 43 -7.35 -17.54 -3.16
CA ASP A 43 -8.37 -17.77 -4.19
C ASP A 43 -7.84 -17.37 -5.57
N MET A 44 -6.98 -16.36 -5.61
CA MET A 44 -6.49 -15.74 -6.83
C MET A 44 -5.11 -15.14 -6.60
N ILE A 45 -4.20 -15.34 -7.56
CA ILE A 45 -2.91 -14.65 -7.58
C ILE A 45 -2.42 -14.43 -9.01
N LEU A 46 -2.03 -13.20 -9.30
CA LEU A 46 -1.27 -12.78 -10.46
C LEU A 46 0.10 -12.30 -9.99
N SER A 47 1.17 -12.82 -10.57
CA SER A 47 2.53 -12.33 -10.39
C SER A 47 3.08 -11.87 -11.74
N THR A 48 3.39 -10.58 -11.85
CA THR A 48 3.88 -9.97 -13.10
C THR A 48 5.14 -9.16 -12.81
N ALA A 49 6.15 -9.27 -13.68
CA ALA A 49 7.32 -8.41 -13.62
C ALA A 49 7.07 -7.15 -14.47
N LEU A 50 7.23 -5.98 -13.85
CA LEU A 50 7.21 -4.71 -14.55
C LEU A 50 8.53 -4.47 -15.30
N GLU A 51 8.47 -3.61 -16.32
CA GLU A 51 9.67 -3.15 -17.03
C GLU A 51 10.64 -2.43 -16.08
N TRP A 52 10.09 -1.64 -15.17
CA TRP A 52 10.79 -0.91 -14.11
C TRP A 52 10.02 -1.07 -12.80
N PRO A 53 10.71 -1.06 -11.64
CA PRO A 53 10.05 -1.16 -10.35
C PRO A 53 9.13 0.04 -10.12
N THR A 54 8.17 -0.15 -9.21
CA THR A 54 7.23 0.88 -8.82
C THR A 54 7.30 1.13 -7.32
N LEU A 55 7.41 2.40 -6.93
CA LEU A 55 7.44 2.82 -5.52
C LEU A 55 6.05 3.12 -4.96
N THR A 56 5.01 2.99 -5.78
CA THR A 56 3.66 3.41 -5.43
C THR A 56 2.63 2.51 -6.08
N THR A 57 1.62 2.12 -5.31
CA THR A 57 0.42 1.43 -5.83
C THR A 57 -0.83 2.05 -5.23
N GLN A 58 -1.88 2.19 -6.03
CA GLN A 58 -3.20 2.59 -5.54
C GLN A 58 -4.31 2.09 -6.47
N TRP A 59 -5.28 1.34 -5.93
CA TRP A 59 -6.49 1.00 -6.69
C TRP A 59 -7.38 2.22 -6.91
N PHE A 60 -7.83 2.41 -8.15
CA PHE A 60 -8.90 3.35 -8.43
C PHE A 60 -10.25 2.83 -7.87
N PRO A 61 -11.20 3.72 -7.58
CA PRO A 61 -12.48 3.33 -7.00
C PRO A 61 -13.50 2.84 -8.04
N ASP A 62 -13.19 2.91 -9.34
CA ASP A 62 -14.11 2.48 -10.39
C ASP A 62 -13.95 1.00 -10.74
N ARG A 63 -15.11 0.37 -10.92
CA ARG A 63 -15.25 -1.02 -11.35
C ARG A 63 -16.18 -1.07 -12.55
N LYS A 64 -15.72 -1.73 -13.62
CA LYS A 64 -16.52 -1.93 -14.84
C LYS A 64 -16.86 -3.41 -14.99
N GLU A 65 -18.08 -3.67 -15.42
CA GLU A 65 -18.53 -5.01 -15.81
C GLU A 65 -18.88 -5.02 -17.30
N PRO A 66 -17.97 -5.44 -18.18
CA PRO A 66 -18.28 -5.53 -19.60
C PRO A 66 -19.40 -6.55 -19.85
N PRO A 67 -20.47 -6.20 -20.61
CA PRO A 67 -21.57 -7.11 -20.88
C PRO A 67 -21.10 -8.40 -21.55
N GLY A 68 -21.52 -9.55 -21.01
CA GLY A 68 -21.18 -10.87 -21.54
C GLY A 68 -19.72 -11.32 -21.29
N LYS A 69 -18.96 -10.60 -20.45
CA LYS A 69 -17.62 -11.03 -20.01
C LYS A 69 -17.66 -11.61 -18.59
N ASN A 70 -16.82 -12.62 -18.37
CA ASN A 70 -16.69 -13.32 -17.10
C ASN A 70 -15.60 -12.70 -16.18
N HIS A 71 -15.35 -11.41 -16.35
CA HIS A 71 -14.41 -10.65 -15.54
C HIS A 71 -15.00 -9.28 -15.21
N THR A 72 -14.38 -8.63 -14.23
CA THR A 72 -14.56 -7.23 -13.89
C THR A 72 -13.28 -6.49 -14.28
N VAL A 73 -13.39 -5.24 -14.71
CA VAL A 73 -12.21 -4.43 -15.06
C VAL A 73 -12.04 -3.34 -14.02
N HIS A 74 -10.86 -3.33 -13.41
CA HIS A 74 -10.41 -2.39 -12.39
C HIS A 74 -9.22 -1.61 -12.93
N ARG A 75 -8.91 -0.49 -12.28
CA ARG A 75 -7.73 0.30 -12.62
C ARG A 75 -6.78 0.43 -11.45
N LEU A 76 -5.49 0.38 -11.75
CA LEU A 76 -4.41 0.51 -10.78
C LEU A 76 -3.50 1.67 -11.19
N LEU A 77 -3.21 2.56 -10.24
CA LEU A 77 -2.24 3.64 -10.37
C LEU A 77 -0.87 3.15 -9.90
N ILE A 78 0.12 3.23 -10.78
CA ILE A 78 1.52 2.90 -10.46
C ILE A 78 2.46 3.94 -11.07
N GLY A 79 3.72 3.95 -10.61
CA GLY A 79 4.78 4.78 -11.15
C GLY A 79 5.95 3.95 -11.68
N THR A 80 6.96 4.61 -12.25
CA THR A 80 8.25 3.97 -12.54
C THR A 80 9.37 4.54 -11.67
N HIS A 81 10.35 3.69 -11.39
CA HIS A 81 11.63 4.05 -10.81
C HIS A 81 12.74 3.50 -11.72
N THR A 82 13.39 4.35 -12.50
CA THR A 82 14.37 3.91 -13.51
C THR A 82 15.84 4.10 -13.09
N ALA A 83 16.11 4.62 -11.88
CA ALA A 83 17.45 4.98 -11.42
C ALA A 83 18.21 5.86 -12.44
N ASN A 84 17.54 6.86 -13.02
CA ASN A 84 18.03 7.70 -14.12
C ASN A 84 18.44 6.99 -15.44
N GLY A 85 18.17 5.68 -15.58
CA GLY A 85 18.51 4.90 -16.77
C GLY A 85 17.54 5.05 -17.95
N ALA A 86 16.33 5.56 -17.71
CA ALA A 86 15.30 5.74 -18.74
C ALA A 86 14.33 6.88 -18.40
N GLN A 87 13.46 7.21 -19.35
CA GLN A 87 12.34 8.14 -19.12
C GLN A 87 11.34 7.50 -18.14
N ASN A 88 10.94 8.27 -17.12
CA ASN A 88 9.96 7.82 -16.15
C ASN A 88 8.52 8.14 -16.57
N TYR A 89 7.57 7.38 -16.04
CA TYR A 89 6.15 7.49 -16.34
C TYR A 89 5.29 7.35 -15.10
N LEU A 90 4.25 8.16 -15.03
CA LEU A 90 3.04 7.83 -14.28
C LEU A 90 2.21 6.86 -15.13
N GLN A 91 1.81 5.73 -14.57
CA GLN A 91 1.14 4.66 -15.32
C GLN A 91 -0.21 4.31 -14.72
N ILE A 92 -1.17 4.00 -15.58
CA ILE A 92 -2.46 3.45 -15.20
C ILE A 92 -2.58 2.10 -15.88
N ALA A 93 -2.75 1.06 -15.09
CA ALA A 93 -2.97 -0.30 -15.56
C ALA A 93 -4.45 -0.66 -15.47
N ASN A 94 -4.94 -1.42 -16.44
CA ASN A 94 -6.18 -2.15 -16.32
C ASN A 94 -5.88 -3.52 -15.73
N VAL A 95 -6.74 -3.96 -14.82
CA VAL A 95 -6.70 -5.29 -14.23
C VAL A 95 -8.04 -5.96 -14.46
N GLU A 96 -8.03 -7.08 -15.17
CA GLU A 96 -9.20 -7.92 -15.39
C GLU A 96 -9.25 -8.99 -14.30
N ILE A 97 -10.21 -8.88 -13.38
CA ILE A 97 -10.40 -9.82 -12.27
C ILE A 97 -11.53 -10.79 -12.63
N PRO A 98 -11.29 -12.10 -12.68
CA PRO A 98 -12.31 -13.10 -12.96
C PRO A 98 -13.47 -13.02 -11.97
N LYS A 99 -14.70 -13.20 -12.47
CA LYS A 99 -15.85 -13.38 -11.59
C LYS A 99 -15.86 -14.81 -11.07
N ASN A 100 -16.26 -14.99 -9.81
CA ASN A 100 -16.57 -16.32 -9.30
C ASN A 100 -17.70 -16.92 -10.14
N VAL A 101 -17.41 -17.97 -10.90
CA VAL A 101 -18.44 -18.68 -11.67
C VAL A 101 -19.23 -19.52 -10.69
N THR A 102 -20.46 -19.12 -10.38
CA THR A 102 -21.41 -19.97 -9.66
C THR A 102 -21.55 -21.29 -10.43
N PRO A 103 -21.28 -22.45 -9.81
CA PRO A 103 -21.45 -23.73 -10.48
C PRO A 103 -22.91 -23.88 -10.92
N SER A 104 -23.13 -24.08 -12.22
CA SER A 104 -24.48 -24.33 -12.75
C SER A 104 -24.85 -25.79 -12.52
N PRO A 105 -26.10 -26.11 -12.14
CA PRO A 105 -26.60 -27.49 -12.11
C PRO A 105 -26.45 -28.23 -13.46
N HIS A 106 -26.29 -27.49 -14.56
CA HIS A 106 -26.04 -28.04 -15.90
C HIS A 106 -24.59 -28.52 -16.09
N GLY A 107 -23.68 -28.21 -15.17
CA GLY A 107 -22.29 -28.68 -15.15
C GLY A 107 -22.07 -29.87 -14.22
N TYR A 108 -23.15 -30.55 -13.79
CA TYR A 108 -23.09 -31.79 -13.03
C TYR A 108 -22.60 -32.92 -13.93
N ASP A 109 -21.47 -33.52 -13.56
CA ASP A 109 -20.95 -34.73 -14.20
C ASP A 109 -21.56 -35.95 -13.50
N GLU A 110 -22.52 -36.62 -14.16
CA GLU A 110 -23.19 -37.82 -13.62
C GLU A 110 -22.22 -38.98 -13.33
N ASP A 111 -21.08 -39.06 -14.02
CA ASP A 111 -20.10 -40.13 -13.84
C ASP A 111 -19.18 -39.89 -12.63
N ARG A 112 -18.95 -38.61 -12.27
CA ARG A 112 -18.13 -38.22 -11.11
C ARG A 112 -18.94 -37.84 -9.88
N GLY A 113 -20.23 -37.55 -10.03
CA GLY A 113 -21.07 -37.06 -8.94
C GLY A 113 -20.69 -35.67 -8.43
N GLU A 114 -19.96 -34.88 -9.24
CA GLU A 114 -19.42 -33.57 -8.87
C GLU A 114 -19.95 -32.49 -9.82
N ILE A 115 -20.25 -31.30 -9.27
CA ILE A 115 -20.48 -30.09 -10.06
C ILE A 115 -19.17 -29.31 -10.08
N GLY A 116 -18.53 -29.19 -11.24
CA GLY A 116 -17.36 -28.33 -11.43
C GLY A 116 -16.05 -28.87 -10.81
N GLY A 117 -15.46 -29.90 -11.43
CA GLY A 117 -14.10 -30.33 -11.11
C GLY A 117 -13.02 -29.43 -11.70
N TYR A 118 -11.87 -29.31 -11.02
CA TYR A 118 -10.65 -28.68 -11.52
C TYR A 118 -10.25 -29.29 -12.88
N GLY A 119 -10.63 -28.62 -13.98
CA GLY A 119 -10.22 -28.99 -15.34
C GLY A 119 -11.32 -29.22 -16.38
N ASN A 120 -12.61 -29.12 -16.04
CA ASN A 120 -13.71 -29.41 -16.99
C ASN A 120 -14.60 -28.22 -17.39
N ALA A 121 -14.28 -26.98 -16.97
CA ALA A 121 -14.80 -25.83 -17.70
C ALA A 121 -14.10 -25.80 -19.07
N PRO A 122 -14.82 -25.64 -20.21
CA PRO A 122 -14.15 -25.40 -21.49
C PRO A 122 -13.21 -24.22 -21.29
N SER A 123 -11.95 -24.36 -21.70
CA SER A 123 -10.87 -23.37 -21.48
C SER A 123 -11.19 -21.98 -22.03
N SER A 124 -12.26 -21.82 -22.78
CA SER A 124 -12.83 -20.56 -23.26
C SER A 124 -13.70 -19.81 -22.26
N GLU A 125 -14.07 -20.38 -21.11
CA GLU A 125 -15.01 -19.79 -20.14
C GLU A 125 -14.39 -19.38 -18.80
N GLN A 126 -13.20 -19.91 -18.45
CA GLN A 126 -12.44 -19.46 -17.27
C GLN A 126 -11.63 -18.22 -17.64
N ALA A 127 -12.10 -17.05 -17.21
CA ALA A 127 -11.28 -15.85 -17.28
C ALA A 127 -10.09 -16.02 -16.32
N ALA A 128 -8.88 -15.75 -16.81
CA ALA A 128 -7.70 -15.61 -15.95
C ALA A 128 -7.59 -14.15 -15.50
N ILE A 129 -6.95 -13.92 -14.35
CA ILE A 129 -6.59 -12.56 -13.98
C ILE A 129 -5.50 -12.04 -14.93
N GLU A 130 -5.69 -10.85 -15.47
CA GLU A 130 -4.74 -10.22 -16.39
C GLU A 130 -4.51 -8.76 -16.01
N MET A 131 -3.28 -8.27 -16.23
CA MET A 131 -2.91 -6.88 -16.03
C MET A 131 -2.18 -6.35 -17.26
N HIS A 132 -2.57 -5.16 -17.74
CA HIS A 132 -1.88 -4.47 -18.82
C HIS A 132 -1.87 -2.96 -18.61
N ILE A 133 -0.80 -2.29 -19.04
CA ILE A 133 -0.69 -0.83 -18.93
C ILE A 133 -1.59 -0.17 -20.00
N GLU A 134 -2.60 0.58 -19.56
CA GLU A 134 -3.55 1.28 -20.43
C GLU A 134 -3.02 2.67 -20.82
N GLN A 135 -2.36 3.37 -19.89
CA GLN A 135 -1.91 4.73 -20.10
C GLN A 135 -0.53 4.95 -19.45
N LYS A 136 0.39 5.58 -20.18
CA LYS A 136 1.67 6.10 -19.69
C LYS A 136 1.74 7.61 -19.91
N ILE A 137 1.98 8.36 -18.85
CA ILE A 137 2.13 9.83 -18.87
C ILE A 137 3.58 10.15 -18.53
N ASP A 138 4.26 10.95 -19.36
CA ASP A 138 5.65 11.36 -19.16
C ASP A 138 5.85 12.07 -17.80
N HIS A 139 6.80 11.60 -17.00
CA HIS A 139 7.13 12.14 -15.66
C HIS A 139 8.63 12.52 -15.60
N PRO A 140 9.02 13.66 -15.02
CA PRO A 140 10.39 14.19 -15.17
C PRO A 140 11.46 13.41 -14.39
N GLY A 141 11.06 12.56 -13.46
CA GLY A 141 11.93 11.71 -12.65
C GLY A 141 11.12 10.56 -12.07
N GLU A 142 11.64 9.92 -11.04
CA GLU A 142 10.96 8.79 -10.39
C GLU A 142 9.68 9.25 -9.71
N VAL A 143 8.71 8.34 -9.59
CA VAL A 143 7.41 8.61 -8.97
C VAL A 143 7.42 8.03 -7.56
N ASN A 144 7.88 8.82 -6.58
CA ASN A 144 8.02 8.38 -5.19
C ASN A 144 6.67 7.99 -4.58
N LYS A 145 5.62 8.78 -4.84
CA LYS A 145 4.25 8.48 -4.45
C LYS A 145 3.30 9.08 -5.46
N ALA A 146 2.22 8.37 -5.80
CA ALA A 146 1.14 8.88 -6.64
C ALA A 146 -0.21 8.60 -6.00
N ARG A 147 -1.06 9.63 -5.88
CA ARG A 147 -2.40 9.50 -5.29
C ARG A 147 -3.42 10.27 -6.10
N TYR A 148 -4.57 9.66 -6.40
CA TYR A 148 -5.69 10.36 -7.03
C TYR A 148 -6.50 11.16 -6.03
N GLN A 149 -7.12 12.24 -6.49
CA GLN A 149 -8.03 13.05 -5.69
C GLN A 149 -9.36 12.31 -5.45
N PRO A 150 -9.80 12.07 -4.21
CA PRO A 150 -10.98 11.27 -3.91
C PRO A 150 -12.26 11.73 -4.61
N GLN A 151 -12.48 13.05 -4.73
CA GLN A 151 -13.69 13.60 -5.34
C GLN A 151 -13.66 13.59 -6.88
N ASN A 152 -12.47 13.45 -7.48
CA ASN A 152 -12.29 13.30 -8.92
C ASN A 152 -11.03 12.48 -9.21
N PRO A 153 -11.14 11.15 -9.33
CA PRO A 153 -9.98 10.28 -9.54
C PRO A 153 -9.20 10.54 -10.83
N ASN A 154 -9.69 11.38 -11.75
CA ASN A 154 -8.89 11.77 -12.92
C ASN A 154 -7.75 12.72 -12.58
N ILE A 155 -7.83 13.42 -11.45
CA ILE A 155 -6.78 14.31 -10.96
C ILE A 155 -5.85 13.50 -10.07
N ILE A 156 -4.57 13.49 -10.39
CA ILE A 156 -3.54 12.69 -9.74
C ILE A 156 -2.41 13.62 -9.31
N ALA A 157 -2.03 13.55 -8.04
CA ALA A 157 -0.81 14.18 -7.54
C ALA A 157 0.33 13.17 -7.53
N THR A 158 1.55 13.62 -7.86
CA THR A 158 2.77 12.81 -7.76
C THR A 158 3.86 13.58 -7.02
N MET A 159 4.60 12.89 -6.14
CA MET A 159 5.82 13.39 -5.52
C MET A 159 7.03 13.09 -6.41
N CYS A 160 7.87 14.09 -6.66
CA CYS A 160 9.12 13.95 -7.40
C CYS A 160 10.33 13.93 -6.46
N VAL A 161 11.43 13.34 -6.95
CA VAL A 161 12.76 13.31 -6.31
C VAL A 161 13.38 14.70 -6.07
N ASP A 162 12.91 15.74 -6.74
CA ASP A 162 13.39 17.11 -6.54
C ASP A 162 12.53 17.93 -5.55
N GLY A 163 11.54 17.29 -4.93
CA GLY A 163 10.61 17.91 -3.99
C GLY A 163 9.42 18.63 -4.65
N ARG A 164 9.35 18.70 -5.99
CA ARG A 164 8.13 19.19 -6.64
C ARG A 164 7.01 18.18 -6.49
N VAL A 165 5.79 18.71 -6.37
CA VAL A 165 4.58 17.89 -6.49
C VAL A 165 3.88 18.28 -7.78
N LEU A 166 3.58 17.31 -8.63
CA LEU A 166 2.97 17.56 -9.93
C LEU A 166 1.51 17.11 -9.90
N ILE A 167 0.63 17.88 -10.54
CA ILE A 167 -0.77 17.53 -10.71
C ILE A 167 -1.03 17.18 -12.16
N PHE A 168 -1.54 15.98 -12.39
CA PHE A 168 -1.96 15.49 -13.69
C PHE A 168 -3.48 15.29 -13.72
N ASP A 169 -4.14 15.82 -14.75
CA ASP A 169 -5.47 15.42 -15.17
C ASP A 169 -5.31 14.40 -16.28
N ARG A 170 -5.41 13.13 -15.94
CA ARG A 170 -5.13 12.03 -16.88
C ARG A 170 -5.92 12.11 -18.18
N THR A 171 -7.09 12.76 -18.18
CA THR A 171 -7.97 12.87 -19.36
C THR A 171 -7.44 13.86 -20.39
N LYS A 172 -6.51 14.73 -19.98
CA LYS A 172 -5.81 15.69 -20.85
C LYS A 172 -4.54 15.12 -21.47
N HIS A 173 -4.17 13.88 -21.12
CA HIS A 173 -3.01 13.18 -21.66
C HIS A 173 -3.44 12.03 -22.57
N SER A 174 -2.64 11.74 -23.60
CA SER A 174 -2.83 10.54 -24.40
C SER A 174 -2.51 9.28 -23.60
N SER A 175 -3.00 8.13 -24.05
CA SER A 175 -2.61 6.83 -23.50
C SER A 175 -1.14 6.51 -23.74
N PHE A 176 -0.56 7.03 -24.83
CA PHE A 176 0.84 6.84 -25.18
C PHE A 176 1.68 8.06 -24.81
N PRO A 177 2.92 7.87 -24.34
CA PRO A 177 3.81 8.95 -23.99
C PRO A 177 4.24 9.73 -25.23
N LYS A 178 4.45 11.03 -25.08
CA LYS A 178 4.89 11.94 -26.15
C LYS A 178 6.34 12.41 -25.96
N GLY A 179 6.98 12.04 -24.85
CA GLY A 179 8.28 12.55 -24.43
C GLY A 179 8.22 13.99 -23.91
N ILE A 180 7.03 14.49 -23.57
CA ILE A 180 6.84 15.87 -23.09
C ILE A 180 6.08 15.84 -21.77
N VAL A 181 6.82 16.16 -20.69
CA VAL A 181 6.27 16.36 -19.35
C VAL A 181 5.41 17.63 -19.36
N SER A 182 4.11 17.48 -19.09
CA SER A 182 3.13 18.58 -19.21
C SER A 182 2.06 18.55 -18.10
N PRO A 183 2.46 18.68 -16.81
CA PRO A 183 1.51 18.68 -15.70
C PRO A 183 0.57 19.89 -15.78
N GLN A 184 -0.64 19.74 -15.24
CA GLN A 184 -1.61 20.83 -15.13
C GLN A 184 -1.24 21.82 -14.03
N ALA A 185 -0.52 21.38 -13.00
CA ALA A 185 0.06 22.27 -12.01
C ALA A 185 1.37 21.70 -11.43
N GLU A 186 2.26 22.59 -11.01
CA GLU A 186 3.47 22.31 -10.26
C GLU A 186 3.39 23.03 -8.91
N LEU A 187 3.42 22.25 -7.83
CA LEU A 187 3.41 22.72 -6.47
C LEU A 187 4.86 22.92 -6.04
N LEU A 188 5.27 24.18 -5.97
CA LEU A 188 6.66 24.55 -5.72
C LEU A 188 6.86 24.91 -4.26
N GLY A 189 7.79 24.20 -3.61
CA GLY A 189 8.27 24.68 -2.33
C GLY A 189 9.17 23.75 -1.54
N HIS A 190 8.93 22.43 -1.52
CA HIS A 190 9.84 21.52 -0.82
C HIS A 190 11.25 21.60 -1.40
N LYS A 191 12.25 21.37 -0.56
CA LYS A 191 13.68 21.49 -0.93
C LYS A 191 14.36 20.15 -1.18
N LYS A 192 13.67 19.06 -0.85
CA LYS A 192 14.11 17.68 -0.96
C LYS A 192 12.91 16.82 -1.33
N GLU A 193 13.16 15.59 -1.73
CA GLU A 193 12.11 14.62 -2.00
C GLU A 193 11.29 14.26 -0.76
N GLY A 194 10.20 13.53 -0.99
CA GLY A 194 9.32 13.05 0.05
C GLY A 194 8.35 12.00 -0.47
N PHE A 195 7.80 11.24 0.47
CA PHE A 195 6.84 10.16 0.19
C PHE A 195 5.44 10.47 0.75
N GLY A 196 5.34 11.31 1.78
CA GLY A 196 4.06 11.72 2.36
C GLY A 196 3.23 12.54 1.37
N LEU A 197 2.09 11.99 0.95
CA LEU A 197 1.18 12.61 -0.02
C LEU A 197 -0.25 12.18 0.27
N SER A 198 -1.09 13.11 0.72
CA SER A 198 -2.49 12.81 1.06
C SER A 198 -3.44 13.92 0.62
N TRP A 199 -4.48 13.54 -0.13
CA TRP A 199 -5.59 14.41 -0.48
C TRP A 199 -6.56 14.55 0.68
N ASN A 200 -7.15 15.73 0.83
CA ASN A 200 -8.26 15.92 1.75
C ASN A 200 -9.51 15.20 1.20
N PRO A 201 -10.08 14.21 1.91
CA PRO A 201 -11.26 13.49 1.45
C PRO A 201 -12.55 14.35 1.52
N HIS A 202 -12.54 15.45 2.28
CA HIS A 202 -13.70 16.33 2.48
C HIS A 202 -13.73 17.54 1.56
N GLU A 203 -12.57 18.09 1.22
CA GLU A 203 -12.44 19.34 0.47
C GLU A 203 -11.64 19.11 -0.82
N ALA A 204 -12.33 19.18 -1.96
CA ALA A 204 -11.73 19.00 -3.27
C ALA A 204 -10.57 19.99 -3.51
N GLY A 205 -9.48 19.50 -4.12
CA GLY A 205 -8.32 20.32 -4.45
C GLY A 205 -7.39 20.64 -3.27
N HIS A 206 -7.66 20.15 -2.06
CA HIS A 206 -6.76 20.33 -0.91
C HIS A 206 -5.86 19.12 -0.74
N LEU A 207 -4.56 19.37 -0.59
CA LEU A 207 -3.52 18.34 -0.51
C LEU A 207 -2.56 18.65 0.63
N ALA A 208 -2.05 17.62 1.30
CA ALA A 208 -0.99 17.68 2.29
C ALA A 208 0.19 16.84 1.83
N THR A 209 1.41 17.37 1.99
CA THR A 209 2.64 16.68 1.62
C THR A 209 3.67 16.75 2.74
N GLY A 210 4.42 15.68 2.95
CA GLY A 210 5.57 15.58 3.85
C GLY A 210 6.85 15.33 3.06
N SER A 211 7.99 15.87 3.51
CA SER A 211 9.26 15.66 2.82
C SER A 211 10.47 15.60 3.76
N GLU A 212 11.61 15.17 3.22
CA GLU A 212 12.90 15.16 3.89
C GLU A 212 13.43 16.54 4.27
N ASP A 213 12.84 17.61 3.72
CA ASP A 213 13.10 18.97 4.17
C ASP A 213 12.49 19.29 5.55
N LYS A 214 11.91 18.27 6.22
CA LYS A 214 11.34 18.31 7.57
C LYS A 214 10.05 19.13 7.69
N THR A 215 9.44 19.47 6.55
CA THR A 215 8.23 20.29 6.52
C THR A 215 7.02 19.49 6.08
N VAL A 216 5.87 19.89 6.60
CA VAL A 216 4.55 19.50 6.06
C VAL A 216 3.95 20.70 5.37
N ARG A 217 3.48 20.53 4.15
CA ARG A 217 2.92 21.62 3.35
C ARG A 217 1.49 21.32 2.94
N LEU A 218 0.65 22.34 3.06
CA LEU A 218 -0.71 22.30 2.56
C LEU A 218 -0.79 23.09 1.26
N TRP A 219 -1.57 22.56 0.34
CA TRP A 219 -1.77 23.12 -0.99
C TRP A 219 -3.25 23.26 -1.25
N ASP A 220 -3.63 24.37 -1.87
CA ASP A 220 -4.99 24.66 -2.29
C ASP A 220 -5.01 24.89 -3.80
N LEU A 221 -5.57 23.91 -4.51
CA LEU A 221 -5.70 23.90 -5.96
C LEU A 221 -7.00 24.59 -6.45
N THR A 222 -7.88 25.05 -5.56
CA THR A 222 -9.14 25.71 -5.96
C THR A 222 -8.91 27.07 -6.62
N SER A 223 -7.77 27.69 -6.33
CA SER A 223 -7.36 28.99 -6.89
C SER A 223 -6.61 28.88 -8.22
N LEU A 224 -6.39 27.66 -8.74
CA LEU A 224 -5.71 27.45 -10.03
C LEU A 224 -6.48 28.15 -11.16
N GLN A 225 -5.85 29.19 -11.71
CA GLN A 225 -6.32 29.83 -12.94
C GLN A 225 -5.59 29.24 -14.15
N ALA A 226 -6.25 29.23 -15.31
CA ALA A 226 -5.76 28.57 -16.52
C ALA A 226 -4.37 29.04 -17.02
N HIS A 227 -3.85 30.18 -16.53
CA HIS A 227 -2.57 30.75 -16.93
C HIS A 227 -1.45 30.63 -15.90
N ASN A 228 -1.75 30.20 -14.66
CA ASN A 228 -0.74 29.98 -13.64
C ASN A 228 -0.73 28.51 -13.23
N THR A 229 0.25 27.77 -13.72
CA THR A 229 0.46 26.36 -13.37
C THR A 229 1.24 26.21 -12.06
N HIS A 230 1.83 27.27 -11.52
CA HIS A 230 2.63 27.18 -10.29
C HIS A 230 1.81 27.54 -9.05
N VAL A 231 1.73 26.58 -8.12
CA VAL A 231 1.03 26.72 -6.84
C VAL A 231 2.06 26.81 -5.73
N LYS A 232 1.94 27.83 -4.88
CA LYS A 232 2.71 27.94 -3.64
C LYS A 232 1.93 27.31 -2.50
N ALA A 233 2.64 26.77 -1.51
CA ALA A 233 2.02 26.22 -0.31
C ALA A 233 1.16 27.29 0.37
N SER A 234 -0.09 26.97 0.68
CA SER A 234 -0.99 27.84 1.46
C SER A 234 -0.53 27.90 2.91
N ARG A 235 0.07 26.81 3.40
CA ARG A 235 0.61 26.70 4.75
C ARG A 235 1.84 25.79 4.77
N VAL A 236 2.81 26.14 5.61
CA VAL A 236 4.03 25.35 5.83
C VAL A 236 4.19 25.14 7.32
N TYR A 237 4.22 23.89 7.75
CA TYR A 237 4.45 23.48 9.12
C TYR A 237 5.90 22.99 9.30
N THR A 238 6.47 23.32 10.45
CA THR A 238 7.88 23.05 10.83
C THR A 238 7.96 22.48 12.25
N HIS A 239 6.98 21.68 12.63
CA HIS A 239 6.84 21.07 13.96
C HIS A 239 7.71 19.82 14.16
N HIS A 240 8.09 19.14 13.07
CA HIS A 240 9.03 18.01 13.12
C HIS A 240 10.48 18.48 13.10
N SER A 241 11.34 17.68 13.74
CA SER A 241 12.78 17.93 13.84
C SER A 241 13.63 17.09 12.88
N SER A 242 13.00 16.12 12.20
CA SER A 242 13.61 15.26 11.18
C SER A 242 12.69 15.05 9.96
N ILE A 243 13.04 14.13 9.06
CA ILE A 243 12.32 13.79 7.82
C ILE A 243 10.86 13.46 8.14
N VAL A 244 9.92 13.99 7.36
CA VAL A 244 8.50 13.62 7.48
C VAL A 244 8.20 12.51 6.48
N ASN A 245 8.02 11.30 6.99
CA ASN A 245 7.89 10.09 6.15
C ASN A 245 6.49 9.99 5.53
N ASP A 246 5.45 10.26 6.32
CA ASP A 246 4.08 10.13 5.87
C ASP A 246 3.15 11.17 6.49
N VAL A 247 2.09 11.49 5.75
CA VAL A 247 1.04 12.44 6.14
C VAL A 247 -0.31 11.90 5.69
N GLN A 248 -1.33 12.03 6.53
CA GLN A 248 -2.68 11.60 6.16
C GLN A 248 -3.73 12.57 6.69
N TYR A 249 -4.67 12.98 5.84
CA TYR A 249 -5.89 13.61 6.33
C TYR A 249 -6.75 12.61 7.09
N HIS A 250 -7.38 13.06 8.16
CA HIS A 250 -8.33 12.24 8.88
C HIS A 250 -9.57 11.95 8.00
N PRO A 251 -10.02 10.68 7.88
CA PRO A 251 -11.11 10.29 6.99
C PRO A 251 -12.46 10.89 7.38
N LEU A 252 -12.71 11.12 8.67
CA LEU A 252 -13.96 11.72 9.19
C LEU A 252 -13.86 13.22 9.57
N HIS A 253 -12.68 13.71 9.98
CA HIS A 253 -12.49 15.07 10.49
C HIS A 253 -11.68 15.94 9.52
N LYS A 254 -12.34 16.84 8.80
CA LYS A 254 -11.73 17.65 7.73
C LYS A 254 -10.56 18.54 8.14
N SER A 255 -10.40 18.83 9.43
CA SER A 255 -9.39 19.77 9.94
C SER A 255 -8.17 19.08 10.54
N LEU A 256 -8.18 17.75 10.65
CA LEU A 256 -7.11 16.99 11.29
C LEU A 256 -6.21 16.33 10.25
N ILE A 257 -4.91 16.44 10.46
CA ILE A 257 -3.88 15.79 9.65
C ILE A 257 -2.92 15.09 10.61
N GLY A 258 -2.72 13.79 10.42
CA GLY A 258 -1.68 13.05 11.11
C GLY A 258 -0.37 13.11 10.31
N THR A 259 0.75 13.23 11.02
CA THR A 259 2.09 13.32 10.43
C THR A 259 3.05 12.48 11.26
N VAL A 260 3.95 11.74 10.60
CA VAL A 260 4.95 10.90 11.26
C VAL A 260 6.34 11.15 10.69
N SER A 261 7.37 10.89 11.49
CA SER A 261 8.73 11.33 11.20
C SER A 261 9.80 10.43 11.81
N ASP A 262 11.00 10.52 11.25
CA ASP A 262 12.26 10.02 11.80
C ASP A 262 12.58 10.57 13.19
N ASP A 263 11.93 11.65 13.63
CA ASP A 263 12.10 12.15 15.00
C ASP A 263 11.38 11.33 16.07
N LEU A 264 10.83 10.16 15.70
CA LEU A 264 10.14 9.18 16.56
C LEU A 264 8.74 9.61 17.00
N THR A 265 8.17 10.64 16.35
CA THR A 265 6.92 11.26 16.82
C THR A 265 5.78 11.09 15.85
N LEU A 266 4.61 10.74 16.40
CA LEU A 266 3.32 10.93 15.76
C LEU A 266 2.81 12.30 16.20
N GLN A 267 2.50 13.17 15.24
CA GLN A 267 1.97 14.50 15.52
C GLN A 267 0.67 14.73 14.77
N ILE A 268 -0.34 15.25 15.45
CA ILE A 268 -1.62 15.61 14.84
C ILE A 268 -1.71 17.13 14.73
N LEU A 269 -1.93 17.61 13.52
CA LEU A 269 -2.16 19.01 13.21
C LEU A 269 -3.65 19.29 13.20
N ASP A 270 -4.03 20.43 13.77
CA ASP A 270 -5.34 21.04 13.55
C ASP A 270 -5.15 22.27 12.67
N VAL A 271 -5.64 22.22 11.43
CA VAL A 271 -5.46 23.30 10.44
C VAL A 271 -6.18 24.60 10.81
N ARG A 272 -7.02 24.59 11.85
CA ARG A 272 -7.71 25.79 12.36
C ARG A 272 -6.85 26.57 13.35
N GLN A 273 -5.86 25.93 13.98
CA GLN A 273 -4.92 26.63 14.86
C GLN A 273 -4.02 27.56 14.04
N PRO A 274 -3.62 28.73 14.54
CA PRO A 274 -2.78 29.68 13.78
C PRO A 274 -1.29 29.30 13.76
N GLU A 275 -0.80 28.52 14.72
CA GLU A 275 0.61 28.16 14.84
C GLU A 275 1.05 27.10 13.81
N ASN A 276 2.27 27.26 13.27
CA ASN A 276 2.82 26.34 12.26
C ASN A 276 3.99 25.50 12.78
N ASN A 277 4.51 25.82 13.96
CA ASN A 277 5.71 25.20 14.53
C ASN A 277 5.40 24.25 15.69
N LYS A 278 4.12 23.96 15.92
CA LYS A 278 3.63 23.07 16.97
C LYS A 278 2.47 22.25 16.44
N SER A 279 2.36 21.02 16.93
CA SER A 279 1.20 20.16 16.75
C SER A 279 0.15 20.40 17.83
N ALA A 280 -1.09 20.00 17.55
CA ALA A 280 -2.19 20.07 18.50
C ALA A 280 -2.03 19.01 19.60
N VAL A 281 -1.66 17.79 19.19
CA VAL A 281 -1.31 16.68 20.08
C VAL A 281 -0.15 15.89 19.49
N LYS A 282 0.61 15.23 20.36
CA LYS A 282 1.81 14.46 20.04
C LYS A 282 1.78 13.13 20.77
N GLY A 283 2.14 12.05 20.07
CA GLY A 283 2.38 10.73 20.61
C GLY A 283 3.84 10.35 20.45
N GLU A 284 4.40 9.73 21.48
CA GLU A 284 5.75 9.18 21.53
C GLU A 284 5.66 7.75 22.07
N GLY A 285 6.39 6.82 21.45
CA GLY A 285 6.37 5.43 21.92
C GLY A 285 7.11 4.44 21.04
N HIS A 286 7.40 4.79 19.78
CA HIS A 286 8.32 4.01 18.97
C HIS A 286 9.77 4.26 19.40
N THR A 287 10.63 3.26 19.21
CA THR A 287 12.06 3.35 19.54
C THR A 287 12.92 3.71 18.33
N ASP A 288 12.34 3.74 17.14
CA ASP A 288 12.98 4.11 15.88
C ASP A 288 12.01 4.87 14.94
N ALA A 289 12.50 5.34 13.81
CA ALA A 289 11.79 6.18 12.85
C ALA A 289 10.38 5.66 12.53
N ILE A 290 9.40 6.55 12.46
CA ILE A 290 8.02 6.18 12.12
C ILE A 290 7.82 6.41 10.62
N ASN A 291 7.62 5.34 9.87
CA ASN A 291 7.61 5.35 8.40
C ASN A 291 6.23 5.62 7.80
N ALA A 292 5.16 5.14 8.44
CA ALA A 292 3.80 5.29 7.91
C ALA A 292 2.77 5.49 9.03
N LEU A 293 1.65 6.13 8.68
CA LEU A 293 0.46 6.18 9.53
C LEU A 293 -0.80 5.81 8.75
N ALA A 294 -1.79 5.29 9.47
CA ALA A 294 -3.10 5.01 8.90
C ALA A 294 -4.21 5.29 9.92
N PHE A 295 -5.08 6.27 9.65
CA PHE A 295 -6.35 6.44 10.35
C PHE A 295 -7.32 5.33 9.98
N ASN A 296 -8.03 4.81 10.97
CA ASN A 296 -9.11 3.87 10.72
C ASN A 296 -10.28 4.62 10.03
N PRO A 297 -10.81 4.13 8.89
CA PRO A 297 -11.89 4.80 8.18
C PRO A 297 -13.24 4.70 8.90
N ALA A 298 -13.44 3.68 9.74
CA ALA A 298 -14.68 3.43 10.47
C ALA A 298 -14.70 4.08 11.86
N SER A 299 -13.53 4.32 12.47
CA SER A 299 -13.40 4.90 13.80
C SER A 299 -12.78 6.29 13.78
N GLU A 300 -13.39 7.24 14.48
CA GLU A 300 -12.88 8.62 14.55
C GLU A 300 -11.69 8.81 15.50
N PHE A 301 -11.34 7.79 16.29
CA PHE A 301 -10.29 7.91 17.31
C PHE A 301 -9.12 6.97 17.09
N ILE A 302 -9.29 5.91 16.30
CA ILE A 302 -8.26 4.89 16.15
C ILE A 302 -7.37 5.20 14.96
N LEU A 303 -6.06 5.10 15.18
CA LEU A 303 -5.07 5.08 14.11
C LEU A 303 -3.92 4.12 14.44
N ALA A 304 -3.17 3.77 13.41
CA ALA A 304 -1.99 2.94 13.50
C ALA A 304 -0.75 3.71 13.00
N THR A 305 0.41 3.41 13.56
CA THR A 305 1.72 3.89 13.08
C THR A 305 2.68 2.71 12.91
N ALA A 306 3.46 2.72 11.84
CA ALA A 306 4.45 1.69 11.52
C ALA A 306 5.85 2.28 11.61
N SER A 307 6.80 1.51 12.14
CA SER A 307 8.14 2.00 12.46
C SER A 307 9.25 1.08 11.98
N ALA A 308 10.44 1.67 11.83
CA ALA A 308 11.71 0.97 11.69
C ALA A 308 12.04 0.08 12.91
N ASP A 309 11.37 0.27 14.05
CA ASP A 309 11.49 -0.62 15.22
C ASP A 309 10.78 -1.98 15.04
N LYS A 310 10.28 -2.26 13.83
CA LYS A 310 9.61 -3.51 13.41
C LYS A 310 8.22 -3.70 13.99
N THR A 311 7.71 -2.73 14.75
CA THR A 311 6.39 -2.80 15.38
C THR A 311 5.38 -1.87 14.73
N ILE A 312 4.10 -2.16 14.95
CA ILE A 312 2.99 -1.29 14.61
C ILE A 312 2.28 -0.90 15.89
N ALA A 313 2.20 0.40 16.18
CA ALA A 313 1.48 0.88 17.35
C ALA A 313 0.05 1.28 17.00
N ILE A 314 -0.91 0.84 17.82
CA ILE A 314 -2.31 1.28 17.77
C ILE A 314 -2.51 2.40 18.78
N TRP A 315 -3.18 3.47 18.37
CA TRP A 315 -3.36 4.69 19.16
C TRP A 315 -4.82 5.09 19.27
N ASP A 316 -5.15 5.75 20.39
CA ASP A 316 -6.39 6.50 20.59
C ASP A 316 -6.10 8.01 20.54
N LEU A 317 -6.69 8.73 19.58
CA LEU A 317 -6.54 10.18 19.45
C LEU A 317 -6.94 10.95 20.72
N ARG A 318 -7.83 10.39 21.56
CA ARG A 318 -8.24 10.99 22.83
C ARG A 318 -7.14 10.93 23.88
N ASN A 319 -6.18 10.03 23.75
CA ASN A 319 -5.03 9.88 24.63
C ASN A 319 -3.80 9.33 23.89
N LEU A 320 -3.00 10.22 23.30
CA LEU A 320 -1.74 9.86 22.64
C LEU A 320 -0.53 9.71 23.58
N ASN A 321 -0.72 9.83 24.91
CA ASN A 321 0.40 9.71 25.86
C ASN A 321 0.91 8.26 25.99
N SER A 322 0.14 7.28 25.52
CA SER A 322 0.47 5.86 25.57
C SER A 322 -0.16 5.14 24.40
N LYS A 323 0.55 4.16 23.83
CA LYS A 323 -0.02 3.22 22.85
C LYS A 323 -1.18 2.46 23.50
N LEU A 324 -2.22 2.16 22.74
CA LEU A 324 -3.25 1.20 23.15
C LEU A 324 -2.69 -0.22 23.10
N TYR A 325 -1.97 -0.53 22.02
CA TYR A 325 -1.44 -1.85 21.75
C TYR A 325 -0.26 -1.78 20.77
N SER A 326 0.54 -2.84 20.71
CA SER A 326 1.69 -2.99 19.81
C SER A 326 1.57 -4.32 19.08
N LEU A 327 1.48 -4.29 17.76
CA LEU A 327 1.48 -5.49 16.91
C LEU A 327 2.94 -5.86 16.62
N GLU A 328 3.29 -7.10 16.92
CA GLU A 328 4.62 -7.65 16.77
C GLU A 328 4.56 -8.89 15.86
N GLY A 329 5.49 -9.01 14.92
CA GLY A 329 5.55 -10.16 14.00
C GLY A 329 6.42 -9.90 12.76
N HIS A 330 6.52 -8.66 12.34
CA HIS A 330 7.48 -8.25 11.32
C HIS A 330 8.94 -8.42 11.81
N GLN A 331 9.83 -8.78 10.90
CA GLN A 331 11.24 -9.04 11.20
C GLN A 331 12.17 -7.88 10.79
N ASP A 332 11.63 -6.88 10.12
CA ASP A 332 12.32 -5.69 9.66
C ASP A 332 11.38 -4.47 9.63
N ALA A 333 11.92 -3.30 9.29
CA ALA A 333 11.21 -2.02 9.25
C ALA A 333 9.87 -2.11 8.53
N VAL A 334 8.80 -1.70 9.22
CA VAL A 334 7.46 -1.64 8.64
C VAL A 334 7.33 -0.31 7.92
N THR A 335 7.00 -0.35 6.64
CA THR A 335 7.07 0.83 5.75
C THR A 335 5.72 1.30 5.23
N SER A 336 4.69 0.47 5.28
CA SER A 336 3.36 0.80 4.77
C SER A 336 2.26 0.27 5.67
N LEU A 337 1.18 1.05 5.82
CA LEU A 337 -0.03 0.66 6.53
C LEU A 337 -1.27 1.04 5.72
N ALA A 338 -2.28 0.18 5.75
CA ALA A 338 -3.59 0.50 5.21
C ALA A 338 -4.67 -0.31 5.92
N TRP A 339 -5.65 0.38 6.50
CA TRP A 339 -6.87 -0.26 7.00
C TRP A 339 -7.67 -0.86 5.86
N HIS A 340 -8.29 -1.99 6.12
CA HIS A 340 -9.19 -2.62 5.18
C HIS A 340 -10.42 -1.72 4.93
N PRO A 341 -10.88 -1.57 3.68
CA PRO A 341 -11.95 -0.62 3.35
C PRO A 341 -13.35 -1.04 3.81
N PHE A 342 -13.56 -2.34 4.11
CA PHE A 342 -14.87 -2.89 4.49
C PHE A 342 -14.90 -3.36 5.95
N GLU A 343 -14.00 -4.26 6.32
CA GLU A 343 -13.79 -4.72 7.70
C GLU A 343 -13.01 -3.74 8.59
N GLN A 344 -13.67 -3.20 9.62
CA GLN A 344 -13.11 -2.15 10.49
C GLN A 344 -11.96 -2.61 11.41
N ALA A 345 -11.88 -3.90 11.72
CA ALA A 345 -10.87 -4.47 12.62
C ALA A 345 -9.59 -4.90 11.87
N ILE A 346 -9.62 -4.91 10.54
CA ILE A 346 -8.54 -5.45 9.73
C ILE A 346 -7.58 -4.34 9.31
N LEU A 347 -6.30 -4.55 9.61
CA LEU A 347 -5.19 -3.69 9.21
C LEU A 347 -4.21 -4.48 8.36
N GLY A 348 -3.82 -3.95 7.21
CA GLY A 348 -2.69 -4.46 6.44
C GLY A 348 -1.41 -3.70 6.78
N SER A 349 -0.28 -4.41 6.79
CA SER A 349 1.06 -3.83 6.90
C SER A 349 2.03 -4.43 5.91
N GLY A 350 2.95 -3.60 5.42
CA GLY A 350 4.03 -3.99 4.53
C GLY A 350 5.38 -3.66 5.15
N SER A 351 6.37 -4.53 4.96
CA SER A 351 7.69 -4.39 5.59
C SER A 351 8.83 -4.73 4.62
N TYR A 352 10.02 -4.22 4.97
CA TYR A 352 11.28 -4.63 4.36
C TYR A 352 11.63 -6.10 4.60
N ASP A 353 10.95 -6.81 5.52
CA ASP A 353 11.09 -8.25 5.66
C ASP A 353 10.48 -9.07 4.50
N ARG A 354 9.95 -8.36 3.49
CA ARG A 354 9.40 -8.91 2.23
C ARG A 354 8.04 -9.57 2.45
N ARG A 355 7.31 -9.19 3.50
CA ARG A 355 5.97 -9.69 3.82
C ARG A 355 4.94 -8.57 3.82
N VAL A 356 3.72 -8.94 3.45
CA VAL A 356 2.52 -8.19 3.81
C VAL A 356 1.78 -9.00 4.86
N ILE A 357 1.48 -8.41 6.02
CA ILE A 357 0.74 -9.08 7.10
C ILE A 357 -0.63 -8.42 7.23
N PHE A 358 -1.67 -9.24 7.39
CA PHE A 358 -2.99 -8.79 7.81
C PHE A 358 -3.18 -9.08 9.29
N TRP A 359 -3.66 -8.07 10.00
CA TRP A 359 -3.91 -8.09 11.42
C TRP A 359 -5.40 -7.98 11.68
N ASP A 360 -5.94 -8.85 12.52
CA ASP A 360 -7.31 -8.76 13.01
C ASP A 360 -7.31 -8.29 14.47
N LEU A 361 -7.65 -7.02 14.66
CA LEU A 361 -7.65 -6.42 16.00
C LEU A 361 -8.77 -6.96 16.91
N SER A 362 -9.76 -7.67 16.38
CA SER A 362 -10.80 -8.30 17.20
C SER A 362 -10.28 -9.51 17.98
N LYS A 363 -9.19 -10.13 17.50
CA LYS A 363 -8.56 -11.31 18.12
C LYS A 363 -7.48 -10.98 19.15
N VAL A 364 -7.22 -9.69 19.37
CA VAL A 364 -6.21 -9.26 20.35
C VAL A 364 -6.58 -9.77 21.75
N GLY A 365 -5.66 -10.54 22.34
CA GLY A 365 -5.84 -11.12 23.68
C GLY A 365 -6.65 -12.42 23.72
N GLU A 366 -6.98 -13.02 22.57
CA GLU A 366 -7.50 -14.38 22.53
C GLU A 366 -6.46 -15.40 23.03
N GLU A 367 -6.92 -16.45 23.71
CA GLU A 367 -6.05 -17.51 24.22
C GLU A 367 -5.68 -18.48 23.09
N GLN A 368 -4.39 -18.64 22.83
CA GLN A 368 -3.86 -19.57 21.83
C GLN A 368 -3.30 -20.83 22.48
N GLN A 369 -3.35 -21.96 21.74
CA GLN A 369 -2.61 -23.15 22.14
C GLN A 369 -1.09 -22.88 22.09
N PRO A 370 -0.27 -23.62 22.85
CA PRO A 370 1.18 -23.40 22.86
C PRO A 370 1.83 -23.50 21.47
N ASP A 371 1.35 -24.41 20.63
CA ASP A 371 1.88 -24.61 19.27
C ASP A 371 1.57 -23.38 18.38
N ASP A 372 0.38 -22.77 18.52
CA ASP A 372 -0.01 -21.59 17.74
C ASP A 372 0.75 -20.32 18.18
N GLN A 373 1.15 -20.23 19.45
CA GLN A 373 1.94 -19.10 19.96
C GLN A 373 3.35 -19.04 19.35
N GLU A 374 3.88 -20.17 18.86
CA GLU A 374 5.15 -20.20 18.14
C GLU A 374 5.05 -19.58 16.73
N ASP A 375 3.86 -19.62 16.12
CA ASP A 375 3.60 -19.11 14.77
C ASP A 375 3.30 -17.60 14.76
N GLY A 376 2.84 -17.04 15.87
CA GLY A 376 2.60 -15.61 16.03
C GLY A 376 1.47 -15.28 17.01
N PRO A 377 1.24 -13.99 17.27
CA PRO A 377 0.17 -13.55 18.16
C PRO A 377 -1.21 -13.80 17.52
N PRO A 378 -2.31 -13.86 18.32
CA PRO A 378 -3.62 -14.26 17.83
C PRO A 378 -4.21 -13.28 16.80
N GLU A 379 -3.81 -12.02 16.85
CA GLU A 379 -4.20 -11.00 15.89
C GLU A 379 -3.51 -11.13 14.53
N LEU A 380 -2.48 -11.96 14.36
CA LEU A 380 -1.86 -12.21 13.06
C LEU A 380 -2.77 -13.13 12.24
N LEU A 381 -3.55 -12.54 11.32
CA LEU A 381 -4.54 -13.26 10.53
C LEU A 381 -3.93 -13.97 9.31
N PHE A 382 -3.05 -13.28 8.59
CA PHE A 382 -2.48 -13.81 7.34
C PHE A 382 -1.13 -13.17 7.03
N MET A 383 -0.21 -13.96 6.48
CA MET A 383 1.09 -13.48 6.00
C MET A 383 1.28 -13.84 4.53
N HIS A 384 1.41 -12.81 3.70
CA HIS A 384 1.76 -12.95 2.30
C HIS A 384 3.28 -13.05 2.12
N GLY A 385 3.74 -14.22 1.67
CA GLY A 385 5.15 -14.53 1.41
C GLY A 385 5.53 -14.60 -0.08
N GLY A 386 4.76 -13.96 -0.95
CA GLY A 386 4.96 -14.04 -2.41
C GLY A 386 6.11 -13.18 -2.94
N HIS A 387 6.60 -12.22 -2.16
CA HIS A 387 7.69 -11.33 -2.54
C HIS A 387 9.06 -11.86 -2.11
N THR A 388 10.04 -11.66 -2.97
CA THR A 388 11.44 -12.07 -2.78
C THR A 388 12.38 -10.92 -2.44
N ASN A 389 11.87 -9.68 -2.49
CA ASN A 389 12.62 -8.47 -2.19
C ASN A 389 11.77 -7.48 -1.36
N HIS A 390 12.38 -6.41 -0.88
CA HIS A 390 11.75 -5.41 -0.02
C HIS A 390 10.46 -4.87 -0.63
N LEU A 391 9.45 -4.69 0.22
CA LEU A 391 8.16 -4.18 -0.22
C LEU A 391 8.21 -2.66 -0.37
N ALA A 392 7.78 -2.18 -1.55
CA ALA A 392 7.76 -0.76 -1.86
C ALA A 392 6.42 -0.09 -1.47
N ASP A 393 5.28 -0.68 -1.85
CA ASP A 393 3.94 -0.19 -1.48
C ASP A 393 2.90 -1.31 -1.63
N PHE A 394 1.76 -1.18 -0.96
CA PHE A 394 0.59 -2.04 -1.21
C PHE A 394 -0.71 -1.25 -1.09
N SER A 395 -1.78 -1.79 -1.68
CA SER A 395 -3.09 -1.16 -1.68
C SER A 395 -4.21 -2.21 -1.71
N TRP A 396 -5.21 -2.02 -0.83
CA TRP A 396 -6.49 -2.73 -0.87
C TRP A 396 -7.32 -2.29 -2.07
N ASN A 397 -7.97 -3.24 -2.73
CA ASN A 397 -9.01 -2.93 -3.70
C ASN A 397 -10.24 -2.35 -2.95
N LEU A 398 -10.80 -1.27 -3.49
CA LEU A 398 -11.90 -0.54 -2.85
C LEU A 398 -13.29 -1.07 -3.22
N THR A 399 -13.36 -2.13 -4.02
CA THR A 399 -14.61 -2.67 -4.57
C THR A 399 -14.73 -4.19 -4.47
N GLU A 400 -13.62 -4.92 -4.48
CA GLU A 400 -13.55 -6.37 -4.29
C GLU A 400 -12.87 -6.66 -2.94
N PRO A 401 -13.58 -7.19 -1.93
CA PRO A 401 -13.01 -7.51 -0.63
C PRO A 401 -11.83 -8.46 -0.73
N TRP A 402 -10.85 -8.28 0.16
CA TRP A 402 -9.66 -9.13 0.27
C TRP A 402 -8.75 -9.20 -0.96
N VAL A 403 -9.00 -8.38 -1.98
CA VAL A 403 -8.08 -8.22 -3.12
C VAL A 403 -7.05 -7.14 -2.78
N VAL A 404 -5.77 -7.47 -2.94
CA VAL A 404 -4.64 -6.58 -2.70
C VAL A 404 -3.74 -6.53 -3.91
N CYS A 405 -3.19 -5.34 -4.16
CA CYS A 405 -2.03 -5.17 -5.02
C CYS A 405 -0.82 -4.83 -4.13
N SER A 406 0.30 -5.53 -4.31
CA SER A 406 1.55 -5.25 -3.61
C SER A 406 2.73 -5.29 -4.58
N ALA A 407 3.67 -4.36 -4.42
CA ALA A 407 4.84 -4.23 -5.28
C ALA A 407 6.14 -4.29 -4.47
N ALA A 408 7.16 -4.92 -5.04
CA ALA A 408 8.50 -5.03 -4.48
C ALA A 408 9.55 -4.35 -5.37
N GLU A 409 10.73 -4.13 -4.80
CA GLU A 409 11.84 -3.41 -5.46
C GLU A 409 12.49 -4.20 -6.60
N ASP A 410 12.25 -5.51 -6.71
CA ASP A 410 12.73 -6.40 -7.80
C ASP A 410 11.81 -6.41 -9.04
N ASN A 411 11.07 -5.32 -9.25
CA ASN A 411 10.07 -5.13 -10.32
C ASN A 411 8.83 -6.02 -10.21
N LEU A 412 8.72 -6.87 -9.18
CA LEU A 412 7.60 -7.77 -9.03
C LEU A 412 6.38 -6.99 -8.52
N ILE A 413 5.28 -7.08 -9.27
CA ILE A 413 3.96 -6.67 -8.81
C ILE A 413 3.06 -7.90 -8.70
N GLN A 414 2.35 -7.99 -7.58
CA GLN A 414 1.42 -9.08 -7.33
C GLN A 414 0.03 -8.55 -7.05
N ILE A 415 -0.97 -9.18 -7.64
CA ILE A 415 -2.37 -8.96 -7.35
C ILE A 415 -2.95 -10.27 -6.84
N TRP A 416 -3.43 -10.29 -5.61
CA TRP A 416 -3.81 -11.52 -4.94
C TRP A 416 -5.06 -11.32 -4.10
N LYS A 417 -5.78 -12.41 -3.89
CA LYS A 417 -6.94 -12.51 -3.01
C LYS A 417 -6.71 -13.65 -2.05
N VAL A 418 -6.80 -13.37 -0.74
CA VAL A 418 -6.69 -14.41 0.29
C VAL A 418 -7.85 -15.39 0.15
N ALA A 419 -7.57 -16.67 0.44
CA ALA A 419 -8.58 -17.71 0.38
C ALA A 419 -9.73 -17.45 1.35
N GLU A 420 -10.96 -17.65 0.89
CA GLU A 420 -12.17 -17.43 1.71
C GLU A 420 -12.18 -18.30 2.99
N VAL A 421 -11.53 -19.46 2.97
CA VAL A 421 -11.39 -20.33 4.16
C VAL A 421 -10.59 -19.68 5.31
N ILE A 422 -9.78 -18.65 5.03
CA ILE A 422 -8.96 -17.96 6.04
C ILE A 422 -9.69 -16.74 6.60
N VAL A 423 -10.44 -16.05 5.74
CA VAL A 423 -10.99 -14.70 6.03
C VAL A 423 -12.51 -14.63 5.99
N GLY A 424 -13.16 -15.72 5.60
CA GLY A 424 -14.62 -15.84 5.60
C GLY A 424 -15.13 -15.79 7.03
N SER A 425 -16.19 -15.01 7.26
CA SER A 425 -16.96 -15.11 8.48
C SER A 425 -17.57 -16.51 8.56
N ASP A 426 -17.44 -17.19 9.70
CA ASP A 426 -18.18 -18.41 10.03
C ASP A 426 -19.69 -18.13 9.97
N ASN A 427 -20.29 -18.09 8.78
CA ASN A 427 -21.74 -18.06 8.58
C ASN A 427 -22.34 -19.47 8.78
N GLU A 428 -21.72 -20.29 9.63
CA GLU A 428 -22.26 -21.58 10.09
C GLU A 428 -23.05 -21.49 11.40
N ASP A 429 -23.41 -20.28 11.87
CA ASP A 429 -24.56 -20.12 12.76
C ASP A 429 -25.85 -19.93 11.94
N ILE A 430 -26.15 -20.88 11.05
CA ILE A 430 -27.55 -21.09 10.64
C ILE A 430 -28.21 -21.76 11.84
N PRO A 431 -29.19 -21.12 12.52
CA PRO A 431 -29.92 -21.80 13.57
C PRO A 431 -30.55 -23.06 12.97
N MET A 432 -30.21 -24.22 13.53
CA MET A 432 -30.72 -25.54 13.12
C MET A 432 -32.27 -25.61 13.11
N ASP A 433 -32.95 -24.59 13.63
CA ASP A 433 -34.40 -24.45 13.70
C ASP A 433 -35.08 -24.04 12.38
N GLU A 434 -34.34 -23.68 11.32
CA GLU A 434 -34.95 -23.35 10.00
C GLU A 434 -34.79 -24.41 8.91
N VAL A 435 -34.13 -25.55 9.17
CA VAL A 435 -33.96 -26.64 8.18
C VAL A 435 -35.10 -27.69 8.24
N VAL A 436 -36.11 -27.49 9.09
CA VAL A 436 -37.31 -28.34 9.09
C VAL A 436 -38.58 -27.48 9.09
N ARG A 437 -39.01 -27.05 7.90
CA ARG A 437 -40.44 -26.99 7.53
C ARG A 437 -40.68 -27.24 6.05
#